data_AF-A0A401QFI8-F1
#
_entry.id   AF-A0A401QFI8-F1
#
_cell.length_a   1.000
_cell.length_b   1.000
_cell.length_c   1.000
_cell.angle_alpha   90.00
_cell.angle_beta   90.00
_cell.angle_gamma   90.00
#
_symmetry.space_group_name_H-M   'P 1'
#
loop_
_entity.id
_entity.type
_entity.pdbx_description
1 polymer ?
#
loop_
_entity_poly.entity_id
_entity_poly.type
_entity_poly.pdbx_seq_one_letter_code
_entity_poly.pdbx_strand_id
1 'polypeptide(L)' 'DSGDFLCVVDDSNEHLMTVWDCAKGMKQAGIKTTNESVFEVAFHPADSSSIVTCGKSHVYFWTWNGSSLTKKQGIFG' A
#
# COMPACT_ATOMS: atom_id res chain seq x y z
N ASP A 1 7.59 -11.17 -3.32
CA ASP A 1 8.14 -10.35 -4.42
C ASP A 1 9.64 -10.62 -4.53
N SER A 2 10.21 -10.61 -5.72
CA SER A 2 11.66 -10.79 -5.90
C SER A 2 12.46 -9.51 -5.59
N GLY A 3 11.83 -8.51 -4.93
CA GLY A 3 12.37 -7.17 -4.71
C GLY A 3 12.14 -6.17 -5.86
N ASP A 4 11.35 -6.51 -6.87
CA ASP A 4 11.15 -5.66 -8.07
C ASP A 4 10.37 -4.37 -7.78
N PHE A 5 9.43 -4.43 -6.82
CA PHE A 5 8.58 -3.33 -6.45
C PHE A 5 8.76 -2.96 -4.98
N LEU A 6 8.63 -1.66 -4.69
CA LEU A 6 8.66 -1.13 -3.33
C LEU A 6 7.34 -0.42 -3.04
N CYS A 7 6.74 -0.72 -1.90
CA CYS A 7 5.60 0.01 -1.37
C CYS A 7 6.03 0.84 -0.16
N VAL A 8 5.71 2.13 -0.15
CA VAL A 8 6.08 3.07 0.91
C VAL A 8 4.85 3.84 1.34
N VAL A 9 4.69 4.05 2.65
CA VAL A 9 3.74 4.99 3.23
C VAL A 9 4.54 6.11 3.88
N ASP A 10 4.21 7.35 3.55
CA ASP A 10 4.86 8.51 4.17
C ASP A 10 4.23 8.93 5.51
N ASP A 11 4.90 9.83 6.21
CA ASP A 11 4.45 10.38 7.50
C ASP A 11 3.68 11.70 7.32
N SER A 12 3.11 11.93 6.14
CA SER A 12 2.21 13.08 5.93
C SER A 12 0.86 12.82 6.62
N ASN A 13 0.08 13.89 6.85
CA ASN A 13 -1.27 13.76 7.42
C ASN A 13 -2.23 12.87 6.59
N GLU A 14 -1.90 12.64 5.32
CA GLU A 14 -2.70 11.79 4.43
C GLU A 14 -2.12 10.37 4.28
N HIS A 15 -0.97 10.11 4.91
CA HIS A 15 -0.23 8.85 4.86
C HIS A 15 -0.23 8.29 3.43
N LEU A 16 0.42 9.01 2.52
CA LEU A 16 0.37 8.67 1.10
C LEU A 16 1.09 7.35 0.87
N MET A 17 0.36 6.35 0.38
CA MET A 17 0.94 5.10 -0.07
C MET A 17 1.37 5.22 -1.53
N THR A 18 2.59 4.83 -1.83
CA THR A 18 3.15 4.83 -3.19
C THR A 18 3.81 3.51 -3.53
N VAL A 19 3.61 3.06 -4.77
CA VAL A 19 4.26 1.86 -5.32
C VAL A 19 5.27 2.29 -6.37
N TRP A 20 6.48 1.73 -6.30
CA TRP A 20 7.61 2.07 -7.16
C TRP A 20 8.15 0.82 -7.85
N ASP A 21 8.52 0.96 -9.12
CA ASP A 21 9.38 0.01 -9.82
C ASP A 21 10.83 0.37 -9.49
N CYS A 22 11.47 -0.47 -8.68
CA CYS A 22 12.83 -0.23 -8.17
C CYS A 22 13.87 -0.25 -9.28
N ALA A 23 13.70 -1.16 -10.25
CA ALA A 23 14.63 -1.29 -11.37
C ALA A 23 14.58 -0.05 -12.29
N LYS A 24 13.41 0.54 -12.48
CA LYS A 24 13.22 1.74 -13.30
C LYS A 24 13.36 3.05 -12.51
N GLY A 25 13.33 3.01 -11.19
CA GLY A 25 13.27 4.21 -10.34
C GLY A 25 12.00 5.03 -10.56
N MET A 26 10.90 4.38 -10.94
CA MET A 26 9.67 5.06 -11.37
C MET A 26 8.48 4.74 -10.46
N LYS A 27 7.77 5.79 -10.03
CA LYS A 27 6.49 5.66 -9.34
C LYS A 27 5.44 5.10 -10.28
N GLN A 28 4.80 4.01 -9.86
CA GLN A 28 3.74 3.33 -10.60
C GLN A 28 2.36 3.81 -10.17
N ALA A 29 2.15 3.96 -8.86
CA ALA A 29 0.87 4.37 -8.29
C ALA A 29 1.06 5.21 -7.02
N GLY A 30 0.04 5.97 -6.65
CA GLY A 30 -0.02 6.68 -5.39
C GLY A 30 -1.45 6.93 -4.95
N ILE A 31 -1.74 6.75 -3.66
CA ILE A 31 -3.08 6.97 -3.10
C ILE A 31 -3.00 7.36 -1.63
N LYS A 32 -3.92 8.23 -1.21
CA LYS A 32 -4.15 8.52 0.21
C LYS A 32 -4.67 7.26 0.92
N THR A 33 -4.08 6.89 2.05
CA THR A 33 -4.51 5.71 2.81
C THR A 33 -5.65 6.04 3.78
N THR A 34 -5.35 6.88 4.76
CA THR A 34 -6.18 7.29 5.90
C THR A 34 -5.60 8.57 6.54
N ASN A 35 -6.33 9.17 7.48
CA ASN A 35 -5.83 10.24 8.35
C ASN A 35 -5.40 9.70 9.74
N GLU A 36 -5.52 8.40 9.97
CA GLU A 36 -5.06 7.73 11.20
C GLU A 36 -3.67 7.13 10.98
N SER A 37 -2.88 6.99 12.05
CA SER A 37 -1.52 6.45 11.97
C SER A 37 -1.49 5.07 11.29
N VAL A 38 -0.63 4.94 10.28
CA VAL A 38 -0.28 3.67 9.63
C VAL A 38 1.01 3.14 10.25
N PHE A 39 1.01 1.88 10.67
CA PHE A 39 2.18 1.26 11.31
C PHE A 39 2.95 0.36 10.35
N GLU A 40 2.26 -0.30 9.43
CA GLU A 40 2.88 -1.27 8.53
C GLU A 40 2.20 -1.27 7.16
N VAL A 41 3.01 -1.54 6.14
CA VAL A 41 2.58 -1.84 4.77
C VAL A 41 3.35 -3.05 4.27
N ALA A 42 2.66 -4.01 3.63
CA ALA A 42 3.28 -5.22 3.14
C ALA A 42 2.61 -5.71 1.85
N PHE A 43 3.41 -6.26 0.93
CA PHE A 43 2.90 -7.03 -0.20
C PHE A 43 2.46 -8.43 0.26
N HIS A 44 1.47 -8.99 -0.42
CA HIS A 44 1.14 -10.40 -0.26
C HIS A 44 2.28 -11.28 -0.82
N PRO A 45 2.75 -12.32 -0.10
CA PRO A 45 3.95 -13.06 -0.48
C PRO A 45 3.89 -13.74 -1.86
N ALA A 46 2.71 -14.20 -2.26
CA ALA A 46 2.48 -14.91 -3.51
C ALA A 46 1.83 -14.05 -4.61
N ASP A 47 1.38 -12.83 -4.29
CA ASP A 47 0.65 -11.97 -5.23
C ASP A 47 1.00 -10.50 -4.99
N SER A 48 1.96 -9.98 -5.76
CA SER A 48 2.39 -8.59 -5.64
C SER A 48 1.32 -7.56 -6.03
N SER A 49 0.20 -7.98 -6.62
CA SER A 49 -0.94 -7.09 -6.87
C SER A 49 -1.76 -6.83 -5.60
N SER A 50 -1.57 -7.62 -4.56
CA SER A 50 -2.25 -7.49 -3.27
C SER A 50 -1.32 -6.87 -2.23
N ILE A 51 -1.77 -5.80 -1.59
CA ILE A 51 -1.03 -5.07 -0.55
C ILE A 51 -1.93 -4.93 0.68
N VAL A 52 -1.35 -4.96 1.88
CA VAL A 52 -2.04 -4.71 3.14
C VAL A 52 -1.41 -3.52 3.84
N THR A 53 -2.24 -2.64 4.40
CA THR A 53 -1.79 -1.65 5.38
C THR A 53 -2.55 -1.85 6.67
N CYS A 54 -1.89 -1.72 7.81
CA CYS A 54 -2.55 -1.72 9.12
C CYS A 54 -2.03 -0.61 10.02
N GLY A 55 -2.91 -0.15 10.90
CA GLY A 55 -2.60 0.91 11.83
C GLY A 55 -3.72 1.14 12.82
N LYS A 56 -3.80 2.35 13.37
CA LYS A 56 -4.82 2.69 14.34
C LYS A 56 -6.22 2.60 13.71
N SER A 57 -7.06 1.75 14.29
CA SER A 57 -8.46 1.53 13.90
C SER A 57 -8.68 1.04 12.45
N HIS A 58 -7.66 0.49 11.79
CA HIS A 58 -7.84 0.01 10.43
C HIS A 58 -6.91 -1.15 10.05
N VAL A 59 -7.44 -2.02 9.19
CA VAL A 59 -6.69 -2.89 8.28
C VAL A 59 -7.31 -2.71 6.91
N TYR A 60 -6.50 -2.34 5.92
CA TYR A 60 -6.95 -2.17 4.55
C TYR A 60 -6.26 -3.17 3.64
N PHE A 61 -7.07 -3.70 2.72
CA PHE A 61 -6.64 -4.54 1.63
C PHE A 61 -6.67 -3.72 0.36
N TRP A 62 -5.55 -3.68 -0.32
CA TRP A 62 -5.35 -2.90 -1.52
C TRP A 62 -5.09 -3.83 -2.70
N THR A 63 -5.76 -3.56 -3.82
CA THR A 63 -5.46 -4.21 -5.11
C THR A 63 -4.81 -3.19 -6.03
N TRP A 64 -3.57 -3.48 -6.43
CA TRP A 64 -2.75 -2.71 -7.36
C TRP A 64 -2.83 -3.33 -8.76
N ASN A 65 -3.22 -2.54 -9.77
CA ASN A 65 -3.35 -3.00 -11.16
C ASN A 65 -2.27 -2.43 -12.10
N GLY A 66 -1.13 -2.01 -11.55
CA GLY A 66 -0.03 -1.40 -12.30
C GLY A 66 -0.01 0.12 -12.23
N SER A 67 -1.17 0.80 -12.33
CA SER A 67 -1.22 2.26 -12.30
C SER A 67 -2.10 2.85 -11.20
N SER A 68 -2.97 2.03 -10.61
CA SER A 68 -3.94 2.49 -9.60
C SER A 68 -4.09 1.48 -8.47
N LEU A 69 -4.55 1.99 -7.33
CA LEU A 69 -4.78 1.23 -6.11
C LEU A 69 -6.25 1.34 -5.73
N THR A 70 -6.88 0.22 -5.42
CA THR A 70 -8.27 0.16 -4.96
C THR A 70 -8.32 -0.39 -3.55
N LYS A 71 -9.15 0.20 -2.67
CA LYS A 71 -9.20 -0.11 -1.23
C LYS A 71 -10.42 -0.95 -0.88
N LYS A 72 -10.23 -1.94 0.01
CA LYS A 72 -11.28 -2.59 0.79
C LYS A 72 -10.92 -2.56 2.28
N GLN A 73 -11.86 -2.20 3.14
CA GLN A 73 -11.66 -2.18 4.59
C GLN A 73 -12.01 -3.54 5.19
N GLY A 74 -11.11 -4.08 6.02
CA GLY A 74 -11.39 -5.25 6.85
C GLY A 74 -12.44 -4.93 7.90
N ILE A 75 -13.44 -5.80 8.02
CA ILE A 75 -14.43 -5.74 9.10
C ILE A 75 -14.04 -6.82 10.10
N PHE A 76 -13.78 -6.42 11.33
CA PHE A 76 -13.51 -7.31 12.46
C PHE A 76 -14.63 -7.09 13.48
N GLY A 77 -15.21 -8.18 13.98
CA GLY A 77 -16.31 -8.18 14.94
C GLY A 77 -16.04 -9.15 16.07
#